data_AF-W5YLK1-F1
#
_entry.id   AF-W5YLK1-F1
#
_cell.length_a   1.000
_cell.length_b   1.000
_cell.length_c   1.000
_cell.angle_alpha   90.00
_cell.angle_beta   90.00
_cell.angle_gamma   90.00
#
_symmetry.space_group_name_H-M   'P 1'
#
loop_
_entity.id
_entity.type
_entity.pdbx_description
1 polymer ?
#
loop_
_entity_poly.entity_id
_entity_poly.type
_entity_poly.pdbx_seq_one_letter_code
_entity_poly.pdbx_strand_id
1 'polypeptide(L)'
;MSLRGKAIATLALAVLALGGNYLSLPLFFGVSFIFGSIMVMLAVWFLGTLPAVVVAITGGLYTLVLWGHPYALVIFTLEAAAVGLLYRRGLRNLVLADLVYWLVLGGPLVLVFYRGAMGMAWEATTLITLKQLLNGLFNALLAGLSSWACS
;
A
#
# COMPACT_ATOMS: atom_id res chain seq x y z
N MET A 1 8.13 -16.92 -15.70
CA MET A 1 9.37 -16.31 -15.17
C MET A 1 10.07 -17.31 -14.26
N SER A 2 11.40 -17.46 -14.38
CA SER A 2 12.19 -18.34 -13.50
C SER A 2 12.19 -17.82 -12.05
N LEU A 3 12.49 -18.69 -11.08
CA LEU A 3 12.56 -18.31 -9.66
C LEU A 3 13.56 -17.17 -9.42
N ARG A 4 14.72 -17.22 -10.08
CA ARG A 4 15.73 -16.15 -10.03
C ARG A 4 15.20 -14.83 -10.58
N GLY A 5 14.48 -14.87 -11.71
CA GLY A 5 13.86 -13.67 -12.27
C GLY A 5 12.81 -13.04 -11.34
N LYS A 6 11.99 -13.87 -10.68
CA LYS A 6 11.03 -13.41 -9.66
C LYS A 6 11.73 -12.74 -8.49
N ALA A 7 12.80 -13.32 -7.98
CA ALA A 7 13.56 -12.74 -6.87
C ALA A 7 14.15 -11.37 -7.24
N ILE A 8 14.79 -11.26 -8.40
CA ILE A 8 15.38 -10.00 -8.89
C ILE A 8 14.30 -8.93 -9.06
N ALA A 9 13.18 -9.26 -9.70
CA ALA A 9 12.08 -8.32 -9.88
C ALA A 9 11.47 -7.88 -8.53
N THR A 10 11.34 -8.80 -7.57
CA THR A 10 10.86 -8.49 -6.22
C THR A 10 11.80 -7.50 -5.53
N LEU A 11 13.11 -7.74 -5.59
CA LEU A 11 14.10 -6.86 -4.99
C LEU A 11 14.10 -5.47 -5.64
N ALA A 12 14.05 -5.40 -6.96
CA ALA A 12 13.97 -4.14 -7.70
C ALA A 12 12.73 -3.33 -7.29
N LEU A 13 11.55 -3.96 -7.26
CA LEU A 13 10.31 -3.31 -6.83
C LEU A 13 10.35 -2.91 -5.35
N ALA A 14 10.99 -3.69 -4.48
CA ALA A 14 11.14 -3.36 -3.06
C ALA A 14 11.99 -2.10 -2.84
N VAL A 15 13.11 -1.97 -3.57
CA VAL A 15 13.96 -0.77 -3.52
C VAL A 15 13.21 0.44 -4.07
N LEU A 16 12.50 0.29 -5.20
CA LEU A 16 11.68 1.36 -5.78
C LEU A 16 10.52 1.75 -4.84
N ALA A 17 9.91 0.80 -4.13
CA ALA A 17 8.86 1.08 -3.16
C ALA A 17 9.38 1.93 -2.00
N LEU A 18 10.58 1.60 -1.49
CA LEU A 18 11.25 2.39 -0.46
C LEU A 18 11.61 3.78 -0.96
N GLY A 19 12.15 3.90 -2.18
CA GLY A 19 12.40 5.20 -2.83
C GLY A 19 11.13 6.03 -3.03
N GLY A 20 10.04 5.41 -3.48
CA GLY A 20 8.75 6.07 -3.66
C GLY A 20 8.14 6.56 -2.34
N ASN A 21 8.34 5.83 -1.25
CA ASN A 21 7.96 6.29 0.09
C ASN A 21 8.88 7.38 0.61
N TYR A 22 10.19 7.33 0.32
CA TYR A 22 11.14 8.39 0.66
C TYR A 22 10.79 9.72 -0.02
N LEU A 23 10.35 9.67 -1.28
CA LEU A 23 9.86 10.82 -2.04
C LEU A 23 8.43 11.24 -1.65
N SER A 24 7.98 10.89 -0.44
CA SER A 24 6.66 11.27 0.05
C SER A 24 6.42 12.77 -0.09
N LEU A 25 5.19 13.13 -0.42
CA LEU A 25 4.74 14.52 -0.52
C LEU A 25 4.12 14.93 0.83
N PRO A 26 4.76 15.83 1.61
CA PRO A 26 4.17 16.33 2.84
C PRO A 26 2.88 17.09 2.54
N LEU A 27 1.85 16.87 3.35
CA LEU A 27 0.59 17.61 3.32
C LEU A 27 0.44 18.39 4.62
N PHE A 28 -0.70 19.08 4.77
CA PHE A 28 -1.06 19.75 6.01
C PHE A 28 -1.29 18.75 7.15
N PHE A 29 -1.18 19.21 8.40
CA PHE A 29 -1.46 18.42 9.61
C PHE A 29 -0.53 17.22 9.86
N GLY A 30 0.69 17.26 9.32
CA GLY A 30 1.72 16.25 9.62
C GLY A 30 1.49 14.89 8.94
N VAL A 31 0.57 14.81 7.98
CA VAL A 31 0.40 13.63 7.14
C VAL A 31 1.12 13.81 5.81
N SER A 32 1.57 12.71 5.21
CA SER A 32 2.28 12.75 3.91
C SER A 32 1.69 11.73 2.94
N PHE A 33 1.56 12.10 1.68
CA PHE A 33 1.21 11.19 0.60
C PHE A 33 2.43 10.33 0.22
N ILE A 34 2.28 9.01 0.13
CA ILE A 34 3.41 8.08 -0.12
C ILE A 34 3.15 7.24 -1.37
N PHE A 35 4.19 6.97 -2.15
CA PHE A 35 4.06 6.38 -3.50
C PHE A 35 4.51 4.91 -3.62
N GLY A 36 5.01 4.32 -2.53
CA GLY A 36 5.53 2.95 -2.53
C GLY A 36 4.49 1.89 -2.91
N SER A 37 3.20 2.11 -2.58
CA SER A 37 2.14 1.15 -2.96
C SER A 37 1.96 1.01 -4.47
N ILE A 38 2.44 1.94 -5.30
CA ILE A 38 2.45 1.76 -6.77
C ILE A 38 3.25 0.50 -7.13
N MET A 39 4.45 0.36 -6.56
CA MET A 39 5.33 -0.78 -6.80
C MET A 39 4.78 -2.07 -6.20
N VAL A 40 4.07 -1.97 -5.06
CA VAL A 40 3.36 -3.10 -4.45
C VAL A 40 2.26 -3.62 -5.37
N MET A 41 1.44 -2.74 -5.95
CA MET A 41 0.36 -3.11 -6.85
C MET A 41 0.88 -3.70 -8.17
N LEU A 42 1.99 -3.17 -8.69
CA LEU A 42 2.70 -3.80 -9.80
C LEU A 42 3.22 -5.20 -9.43
N ALA A 43 3.74 -5.40 -8.22
CA ALA A 43 4.16 -6.71 -7.73
C ALA A 43 2.97 -7.69 -7.60
N VAL A 44 1.80 -7.22 -7.14
CA VAL A 44 0.57 -8.03 -7.11
C VAL A 44 0.25 -8.56 -8.51
N TRP A 45 0.26 -7.67 -9.50
CA TRP A 45 -0.05 -8.00 -10.88
C TRP A 45 0.97 -8.97 -11.49
N PHE A 46 2.26 -8.61 -11.49
CA PHE A 46 3.31 -9.35 -12.18
C PHE A 46 3.80 -10.60 -11.43
N LEU A 47 3.99 -10.51 -10.12
CA LEU A 47 4.77 -11.47 -9.34
C LEU A 47 3.88 -12.36 -8.45
N GLY A 48 2.74 -11.82 -8.02
CA GLY A 48 1.79 -12.49 -7.14
C GLY A 48 1.84 -11.98 -5.71
N THR A 49 1.02 -12.59 -4.86
CA THR A 49 0.76 -12.10 -3.49
C THR A 49 2.00 -12.08 -2.62
N LEU A 50 2.76 -13.18 -2.55
CA LEU A 50 3.90 -13.27 -1.63
C LEU A 50 5.01 -12.26 -1.97
N PRO A 51 5.48 -12.13 -3.24
CA PRO A 51 6.38 -11.05 -3.62
C PRO A 51 5.85 -9.65 -3.29
N ALA A 52 4.56 -9.39 -3.53
CA ALA A 52 3.96 -8.09 -3.23
C ALA A 52 4.00 -7.76 -1.72
N VAL A 53 3.75 -8.75 -0.86
CA VAL A 53 3.88 -8.60 0.59
C VAL A 53 5.31 -8.25 0.99
N VAL A 54 6.32 -8.89 0.39
CA VAL A 54 7.73 -8.53 0.64
C VAL A 54 8.02 -7.09 0.23
N VAL A 55 7.57 -6.67 -0.97
CA VAL A 55 7.71 -5.29 -1.45
C VAL A 55 7.03 -4.29 -0.51
N ALA A 56 5.83 -4.62 -0.01
CA ALA A 56 5.07 -3.77 0.90
C ALA A 56 5.75 -3.63 2.26
N ILE A 57 6.28 -4.72 2.81
CA ILE A 57 7.04 -4.68 4.07
C ILE A 57 8.27 -3.80 3.89
N THR A 58 9.08 -4.04 2.87
CA THR A 58 10.32 -3.29 2.64
C THR A 58 10.06 -1.80 2.40
N GLY A 59 9.13 -1.46 1.51
CA GLY A 59 8.76 -0.06 1.27
C GLY A 59 8.14 0.59 2.53
N GLY A 60 7.31 -0.16 3.24
CA GLY A 60 6.65 0.28 4.46
C GLY A 60 7.59 0.56 5.63
N LEU A 61 8.82 0.03 5.66
CA LEU A 61 9.80 0.34 6.70
C LEU A 61 10.07 1.85 6.80
N TYR A 62 10.01 2.58 5.69
CA TYR A 62 10.18 4.03 5.71
C TYR A 62 9.08 4.74 6.51
N THR A 63 7.86 4.17 6.59
CA THR A 63 6.77 4.75 7.36
C THR A 63 7.05 4.76 8.87
N LEU A 64 7.91 3.86 9.36
CA LEU A 64 8.38 3.88 10.75
C LEU A 64 9.23 5.12 11.03
N VAL A 65 10.09 5.48 10.09
CA VAL A 65 10.93 6.69 10.19
C VAL A 65 10.06 7.94 10.03
N LEU A 66 9.11 7.91 9.10
CA LEU A 66 8.27 9.05 8.76
C LEU A 66 7.26 9.42 9.87
N TRP A 67 6.64 8.42 10.51
CA TRP A 67 5.57 8.64 11.50
C TRP A 67 5.88 8.13 12.91
N GLY A 68 7.00 7.44 13.11
CA GLY A 68 7.43 6.98 14.43
C GLY A 68 6.64 5.80 15.01
N HIS A 69 5.74 5.19 14.25
CA HIS A 69 4.89 4.09 14.71
C HIS A 69 4.60 3.05 13.60
N PRO A 70 4.27 1.79 13.95
CA PRO A 70 4.17 0.69 12.97
C PRO A 70 2.83 0.55 12.25
N TYR A 71 1.81 1.33 12.61
CA TYR A 71 0.45 1.08 12.13
C TYR A 71 0.29 1.17 10.62
N ALA A 72 0.93 2.16 9.98
CA ALA A 72 0.87 2.26 8.53
C ALA A 72 1.59 1.10 7.82
N LEU A 73 2.75 0.66 8.32
CA LEU A 73 3.44 -0.53 7.82
C LEU A 73 2.53 -1.76 7.88
N VAL A 74 1.84 -1.98 9.01
CA VAL A 74 0.89 -3.09 9.16
C VAL A 74 -0.26 -2.98 8.16
N ILE A 75 -0.90 -1.80 8.07
CA ILE A 75 -2.03 -1.57 7.17
C ILE A 75 -1.62 -1.77 5.70
N PHE A 76 -0.52 -1.20 5.23
CA PHE A 76 -0.10 -1.37 3.83
C PHE A 76 0.42 -2.78 3.53
N THR A 77 0.95 -3.51 4.52
CA THR A 77 1.30 -4.93 4.33
C THR A 77 0.05 -5.79 4.16
N LEU A 78 -1.00 -5.52 4.95
CA LEU A 78 -2.29 -6.19 4.82
C LEU A 78 -3.00 -5.83 3.52
N GLU A 79 -2.85 -4.60 3.03
CA GLU A 79 -3.29 -4.17 1.69
C GLU A 79 -2.72 -5.11 0.63
N ALA A 80 -1.40 -5.27 0.59
CA ALA A 80 -0.73 -6.14 -0.39
C ALA A 80 -1.22 -7.59 -0.35
N ALA A 81 -1.41 -8.14 0.86
CA ALA A 81 -1.90 -9.49 1.05
C ALA A 81 -3.36 -9.65 0.58
N ALA A 82 -4.24 -8.73 0.99
CA ALA A 82 -5.66 -8.77 0.67
C ALA A 82 -5.90 -8.51 -0.82
N VAL A 83 -5.31 -7.46 -1.38
CA VAL A 83 -5.43 -7.12 -2.80
C VAL A 83 -4.83 -8.23 -3.65
N GLY A 84 -3.66 -8.76 -3.26
CA GLY A 84 -3.06 -9.92 -3.93
C GLY A 84 -3.97 -11.14 -3.93
N LEU A 85 -4.62 -11.47 -2.80
CA LEU A 85 -5.54 -12.59 -2.72
C LEU A 85 -6.80 -12.39 -3.57
N LEU A 86 -7.45 -11.22 -3.46
CA LEU A 86 -8.64 -10.87 -4.22
C LEU A 86 -8.37 -10.91 -5.73
N TYR A 87 -7.25 -10.32 -6.15
CA TYR A 87 -6.83 -10.31 -7.54
C TYR A 87 -6.62 -11.72 -8.10
N ARG A 88 -5.99 -12.61 -7.33
CA ARG A 88 -5.74 -14.00 -7.73
C ARG A 88 -7.00 -14.87 -7.68
N ARG A 89 -8.00 -14.52 -6.87
CA ARG A 89 -9.31 -15.20 -6.76
C ARG A 89 -10.35 -14.76 -7.79
N GLY A 90 -9.99 -13.88 -8.73
CA GLY A 90 -10.82 -13.53 -9.88
C GLY A 90 -11.22 -12.07 -9.98
N LEU A 91 -11.03 -11.27 -8.91
CA LEU A 91 -11.24 -9.82 -8.95
C LEU A 91 -10.05 -9.14 -9.64
N ARG A 92 -9.86 -9.43 -10.94
CA ARG A 92 -8.71 -9.04 -11.78
C ARG A 92 -8.66 -7.53 -12.11
N ASN A 93 -9.02 -6.69 -11.15
CA ASN A 93 -8.92 -5.25 -11.21
C ASN A 93 -8.29 -4.76 -9.90
N LEU A 94 -7.06 -4.23 -9.99
CA LEU A 94 -6.30 -3.78 -8.82
C LEU A 94 -7.02 -2.67 -8.06
N VAL A 95 -7.61 -1.71 -8.78
CA VAL A 95 -8.33 -0.56 -8.20
C VAL A 95 -9.55 -1.03 -7.41
N LEU A 96 -10.32 -1.97 -7.97
CA LEU A 96 -11.49 -2.50 -7.28
C LEU A 96 -11.11 -3.36 -6.07
N ALA A 97 -10.07 -4.19 -6.19
CA ALA A 97 -9.58 -4.99 -5.08
C ALA A 97 -9.02 -4.12 -3.94
N ASP A 98 -8.32 -3.04 -4.28
CA ASP A 98 -7.81 -2.04 -3.33
C ASP A 98 -8.94 -1.29 -2.63
N LEU A 99 -9.95 -0.83 -3.39
CA LEU A 99 -11.13 -0.18 -2.82
C LEU A 99 -11.86 -1.09 -1.83
N VAL A 100 -12.05 -2.37 -2.16
CA VAL A 100 -12.65 -3.36 -1.25
C VAL A 100 -11.82 -3.48 0.03
N TYR A 101 -10.49 -3.56 -0.08
CA TYR A 101 -9.62 -3.61 1.07
C TYR A 101 -9.79 -2.37 1.97
N TRP A 102 -9.73 -1.16 1.40
CA TRP A 102 -9.83 0.07 2.18
C TRP A 102 -11.19 0.26 2.85
N LEU A 103 -12.28 -0.13 2.20
CA LEU A 103 -13.62 -0.01 2.78
C LEU A 103 -13.88 -1.06 3.87
N VAL A 104 -13.41 -2.30 3.69
CA VAL A 104 -13.74 -3.43 4.58
C VAL A 104 -12.74 -3.59 5.72
N LEU A 105 -11.46 -3.29 5.49
CA LEU A 105 -10.39 -3.61 6.44
C LEU A 105 -9.45 -2.43 6.70
N GLY A 106 -8.90 -1.79 5.66
CA GLY A 106 -7.91 -0.72 5.80
C GLY A 106 -8.43 0.48 6.62
N GLY A 107 -9.58 1.04 6.25
CA GLY A 107 -10.22 2.14 6.97
C GLY A 107 -10.55 1.78 8.43
N PRO A 108 -11.26 0.67 8.69
CA PRO A 108 -11.48 0.19 10.06
C PRO A 108 -10.21 0.01 10.88
N LEU A 109 -9.13 -0.52 10.29
CA LEU A 109 -7.84 -0.65 10.97
C LEU A 109 -7.21 0.71 11.29
N VAL A 110 -7.33 1.71 10.41
CA VAL A 110 -6.90 3.08 10.74
C VAL A 110 -7.67 3.58 11.96
N LEU A 111 -8.99 3.41 12.02
CA LEU A 111 -9.77 3.80 13.20
C LEU A 111 -9.31 3.07 14.46
N VAL A 112 -9.13 1.75 14.41
CA VAL A 112 -8.67 0.95 15.56
C VAL A 112 -7.30 1.41 16.06
N PHE A 113 -6.33 1.60 15.17
CA PHE A 113 -4.98 1.98 15.57
C PHE A 113 -4.88 3.45 16.00
N TYR A 114 -5.43 4.37 15.22
CA TYR A 114 -5.21 5.80 15.44
C TYR A 114 -6.18 6.37 16.48
N ARG A 115 -7.46 5.99 16.45
CA ARG A 115 -8.42 6.41 17.49
C ARG A 115 -8.32 5.52 18.73
N GLY A 116 -8.32 4.20 18.54
CA GLY A 116 -8.32 3.25 19.66
C GLY A 116 -6.99 3.18 20.39
N ALA A 117 -5.91 2.82 19.69
CA ALA A 117 -4.62 2.60 20.34
C ALA A 117 -3.84 3.88 20.65
N MET A 118 -3.88 4.89 19.77
CA MET A 118 -3.18 6.17 19.99
C MET A 118 -4.03 7.23 20.68
N GLY A 119 -5.35 7.04 20.79
CA GLY A 119 -6.23 8.02 21.42
C GLY A 119 -6.39 9.34 20.65
N MET A 120 -6.08 9.36 19.33
CA MET A 120 -6.18 10.59 18.55
C MET A 120 -7.60 11.16 18.52
N ALA A 121 -7.70 12.48 18.32
CA ALA A 121 -8.97 13.16 18.11
C ALA A 121 -9.69 12.63 16.85
N TRP A 122 -11.02 12.73 16.82
CA TRP A 122 -11.83 12.22 15.71
C TRP A 122 -11.55 12.93 14.40
N GLU A 123 -11.28 14.23 14.46
CA GLU A 123 -10.96 15.08 13.31
C GLU A 123 -9.67 14.58 12.64
N ALA A 124 -8.61 14.38 13.43
CA ALA A 124 -7.32 13.89 12.94
C ALA A 124 -7.43 12.45 12.41
N THR A 125 -8.13 11.57 13.13
CA THR A 125 -8.31 10.17 12.72
C THR A 125 -9.09 10.07 11.41
N THR A 126 -10.16 10.84 11.28
CA THR A 126 -10.99 10.87 10.06
C THR A 126 -10.18 11.38 8.87
N LEU A 127 -9.41 12.45 9.07
CA LEU A 127 -8.50 12.97 8.05
C LEU A 127 -7.49 11.91 7.60
N ILE A 128 -6.83 11.23 8.54
CA ILE A 128 -5.86 10.16 8.23
C ILE A 128 -6.56 9.02 7.50
N THR A 129 -7.75 8.60 7.92
CA THR A 129 -8.51 7.50 7.30
C THR A 129 -8.83 7.81 5.84
N LEU A 130 -9.41 8.98 5.57
CA LEU A 130 -9.73 9.42 4.21
C LEU A 130 -8.48 9.57 3.37
N LYS A 131 -7.42 10.17 3.92
CA LYS A 131 -6.14 10.34 3.24
C LYS A 131 -5.49 9.00 2.90
N GLN A 132 -5.53 8.01 3.80
CA GLN A 132 -4.94 6.69 3.56
C GLN A 132 -5.70 5.92 2.47
N LEU A 133 -7.04 5.99 2.47
CA LEU A 133 -7.87 5.45 1.40
C LEU A 133 -7.56 6.10 0.04
N LEU A 134 -7.49 7.44 0.00
CA LEU A 134 -7.13 8.16 -1.23
C LEU A 134 -5.72 7.79 -1.71
N ASN A 135 -4.78 7.62 -0.78
CA ASN A 135 -3.40 7.24 -1.08
C ASN A 135 -3.30 5.84 -1.70
N GLY A 136 -3.98 4.85 -1.12
CA GLY A 136 -4.06 3.50 -1.68
C GLY A 136 -4.70 3.48 -3.07
N LEU A 137 -5.88 4.09 -3.19
CA LEU A 137 -6.64 4.10 -4.45
C LEU A 137 -5.88 4.77 -5.58
N PHE A 138 -5.25 5.93 -5.32
CA PHE A 138 -4.42 6.62 -6.30
C PHE A 138 -3.24 5.76 -6.76
N ASN A 139 -2.55 5.10 -5.83
CA ASN A 139 -1.42 4.24 -6.16
C ASN A 139 -1.87 3.01 -6.97
N ALA A 140 -3.02 2.43 -6.64
CA ALA A 140 -3.62 1.34 -7.41
C ALA A 140 -4.04 1.78 -8.82
N LEU A 141 -4.57 3.00 -8.97
CA LEU A 141 -4.90 3.59 -10.27
C LEU A 141 -3.66 3.75 -11.16
N LEU A 142 -2.56 4.31 -10.64
CA LEU A 142 -1.31 4.48 -11.39
C LEU A 142 -0.71 3.14 -11.81
N ALA A 143 -0.72 2.15 -10.92
CA ALA A 143 -0.29 0.80 -11.25
C ALA A 143 -1.20 0.14 -12.30
N GLY A 144 -2.51 0.33 -12.18
CA GLY A 144 -3.50 -0.14 -13.15
C GLY A 144 -3.29 0.43 -14.55
N LEU A 145 -3.06 1.74 -14.68
CA LEU A 145 -2.76 2.40 -15.96
C LEU A 145 -1.49 1.85 -16.60
N SER A 146 -0.45 1.62 -15.79
CA SER A 146 0.81 1.04 -16.25
C SER A 146 0.64 -0.41 -16.71
N SER A 147 -0.24 -1.18 -16.06
CA SER A 147 -0.52 -2.56 -16.45
C SER A 147 -1.29 -2.67 -17.76
N TRP A 148 -2.20 -1.72 -18.03
CA TRP A 148 -2.95 -1.64 -19.28
C TRP A 148 -2.05 -1.31 -20.47
N ALA A 149 -1.04 -0.46 -20.30
CA ALA A 149 -0.13 -0.07 -21.38
C ALA A 149 0.75 -1.22 -21.91
N CYS A 150 0.85 -2.34 -21.19
CA CYS A 150 1.66 -3.51 -21.56
C CYS A 150 0.85 -4.78 -21.85
N SER A 151 -0.48 -4.69 -21.91
CA SER A 151 -1.41 -5.81 -22.19
C SER A 151 -1.92 -5.76 -23.62
#